data_AF-A0A529Q629-F1
#
_entry.id   AF-A0A529Q629-F1
#
_cell.length_a   1.000
_cell.length_b   1.000
_cell.length_c   1.000
_cell.angle_alpha   90.00
_cell.angle_beta   90.00
_cell.angle_gamma   90.00
#
_symmetry.space_group_name_H-M   'P 1'
#
loop_
_entity.id
_entity.type
_entity.pdbx_description
1 polymer ?
#
loop_
_entity_poly.entity_id
_entity_poly.type
_entity_poly.pdbx_seq_one_letter_code
_entity_poly.pdbx_strand_id
1 'polypeptide(L)'
;INLFYGLSLLRNDSRQGVDRLAGRYLTAQVVAVSCFILFPLTATFVRPATTGLPGFMFAVLGGFDKPFNQAPSLHIALLVIIWDHWRQRLSGPLLTLWHVWCFLIGASVLTTWQHHFIDIPTGALLGVF
;
A
#
# COMPACT_ATOMS: atom_id res chain seq x y z
N ILE A 1 -7.27 2.31 -1.11
CA ILE A 1 -6.18 3.20 -0.64
C ILE A 1 -6.11 4.53 -1.40
N ASN A 2 -6.19 4.52 -2.75
CA ASN A 2 -6.08 5.72 -3.60
C ASN A 2 -7.06 6.85 -3.25
N LEU A 3 -8.31 6.51 -2.90
CA LEU A 3 -9.28 7.51 -2.43
C LEU A 3 -8.80 8.24 -1.16
N PHE A 4 -8.35 7.48 -0.16
CA PHE A 4 -7.82 8.05 1.09
C PHE A 4 -6.50 8.78 0.87
N TYR A 5 -5.68 8.36 -0.08
CA TYR A 5 -4.46 9.07 -0.47
C TYR A 5 -4.80 10.51 -0.90
N GLY A 6 -5.75 10.68 -1.82
CA GLY A 6 -6.20 12.00 -2.28
C GLY A 6 -6.89 12.80 -1.17
N LEU A 7 -7.79 12.17 -0.41
CA LEU A 7 -8.51 12.82 0.69
C LEU A 7 -7.57 13.31 1.81
N SER A 8 -6.48 12.58 2.09
CA SER A 8 -5.52 12.96 3.14
C SER A 8 -4.77 14.25 2.80
N LEU A 9 -4.50 14.50 1.51
CA LEU A 9 -3.86 15.76 1.07
C LEU A 9 -4.83 16.93 1.15
N LEU A 10 -6.10 16.73 0.77
CA LEU A 10 -7.13 17.77 0.76
C LEU A 10 -7.64 18.16 2.16
N ARG A 11 -7.45 17.31 3.17
CA ARG A 11 -7.99 17.49 4.52
C ARG A 11 -7.02 18.16 5.51
N ASN A 12 -5.87 18.68 5.06
CA ASN A 12 -4.95 19.40 5.94
C ASN A 12 -5.29 20.90 5.99
N ASP A 13 -5.41 21.43 7.21
CA ASP A 13 -5.73 22.85 7.44
C ASP A 13 -4.52 23.79 7.28
N SER A 14 -3.31 23.24 7.16
CA SER A 14 -2.07 24.01 7.01
C SER A 14 -1.18 23.48 5.90
N ARG A 15 -0.45 24.39 5.24
CA ARG A 15 0.55 24.06 4.21
C ARG A 15 1.64 23.13 4.76
N GLN A 16 2.12 23.38 5.99
CA GLN A 16 3.11 22.52 6.64
C GLN A 16 2.63 21.08 6.85
N GLY A 17 1.32 20.88 7.13
CA GLY A 17 0.73 19.55 7.24
C GLY A 17 0.69 18.80 5.90
N VAL A 18 0.35 19.51 4.83
CA VAL A 18 0.41 18.98 3.45
C VAL A 18 1.84 18.64 3.07
N ASP A 19 2.79 19.56 3.27
CA ASP A 19 4.20 19.39 2.88
C ASP A 19 4.83 18.19 3.61
N ARG A 20 4.53 18.00 4.90
CA ARG A 20 5.03 16.85 5.66
C ARG A 20 4.44 15.53 5.16
N LEU A 21 3.13 15.50 4.86
CA LEU A 21 2.49 14.29 4.34
C LEU A 21 2.98 13.96 2.93
N ALA A 22 3.06 14.96 2.06
CA ALA A 22 3.57 14.84 0.71
C ALA A 22 5.05 14.41 0.71
N GLY A 23 5.87 14.93 1.63
CA GLY A 23 7.26 14.51 1.81
C GLY A 23 7.39 13.04 2.20
N ARG A 24 6.54 12.54 3.11
CA ARG A 24 6.50 11.10 3.46
C ARG A 24 6.10 10.23 2.27
N TYR A 25 5.08 10.63 1.51
CA TYR A 25 4.69 9.93 0.28
C TYR A 25 5.82 9.91 -0.74
N LEU A 26 6.46 11.05 -1.00
CA LEU A 26 7.55 11.15 -1.96
C LEU A 26 8.75 10.30 -1.52
N THR A 27 9.09 10.31 -0.24
CA THR A 27 10.19 9.49 0.32
C THR A 27 9.90 8.01 0.13
N ALA A 28 8.69 7.55 0.50
CA ALA A 28 8.29 6.17 0.30
C ALA A 28 8.33 5.77 -1.19
N GLN A 29 7.89 6.65 -2.08
CA GLN A 29 7.92 6.45 -3.52
C GLN A 29 9.36 6.34 -4.05
N VAL A 30 10.24 7.27 -3.67
CA VAL A 30 11.65 7.31 -4.12
C VAL A 30 12.39 6.06 -3.64
N VAL A 31 12.21 5.66 -2.37
CA VAL A 31 12.84 4.46 -1.84
C VAL A 31 12.32 3.21 -2.54
N ALA A 32 11.00 3.07 -2.68
CA ALA A 32 10.40 1.91 -3.35
C ALA A 32 10.85 1.79 -4.82
N VAL A 33 10.87 2.91 -5.55
CA VAL A 33 11.33 2.96 -6.95
C VAL A 33 12.83 2.67 -7.04
N SER A 34 13.65 3.20 -6.13
CA SER A 34 15.10 2.95 -6.12
C SER A 34 15.40 1.47 -5.85
N CYS A 35 14.75 0.86 -4.86
CA CYS A 35 14.88 -0.57 -4.57
C CYS A 35 14.42 -1.43 -5.75
N PHE A 36 13.31 -1.06 -6.40
CA PHE A 36 12.83 -1.75 -7.60
C PHE A 36 13.84 -1.72 -8.75
N ILE A 37 14.49 -0.58 -9.00
CA ILE A 37 15.50 -0.42 -10.06
C ILE A 37 16.78 -1.19 -9.72
N LEU A 38 17.24 -1.13 -8.46
CA LEU A 38 18.48 -1.75 -8.02
C LEU A 38 18.36 -3.27 -7.87
N PHE A 39 17.19 -3.77 -7.49
CA PHE A 39 16.94 -5.17 -7.21
C PHE A 39 15.66 -5.65 -7.90
N PRO A 40 15.67 -5.81 -9.25
CA PRO A 40 14.53 -6.37 -9.99
C PRO A 40 14.47 -7.88 -9.77
N LEU A 41 14.18 -8.29 -8.53
CA LEU A 41 13.92 -9.69 -8.18
C LEU A 41 12.65 -10.12 -8.96
N THR A 42 12.63 -11.30 -9.55
CA THR A 42 11.45 -11.76 -10.28
C THR A 42 10.47 -12.41 -9.31
N ALA A 43 9.19 -12.04 -9.41
CA ALA A 43 8.13 -12.70 -8.64
C ALA A 43 7.86 -14.07 -9.28
N THR A 44 8.29 -15.14 -8.61
CA THR A 44 8.16 -16.54 -9.08
C THR A 44 6.88 -17.23 -8.61
N PHE A 45 5.95 -16.49 -7.99
CA PHE A 45 4.69 -17.07 -7.48
C PHE A 45 3.75 -17.48 -8.62
N VAL A 46 3.46 -18.78 -8.67
CA VAL A 46 2.42 -19.35 -9.55
C VAL A 46 1.06 -19.02 -8.94
N ARG A 47 0.30 -18.09 -9.56
CA ARG A 47 -1.08 -17.79 -9.15
C ARG A 47 -1.93 -19.07 -9.30
N PRO A 48 -2.72 -19.47 -8.29
CA PRO A 48 -3.59 -20.63 -8.40
C PRO A 48 -4.59 -20.44 -9.56
N ALA A 49 -4.81 -21.49 -10.35
CA ALA A 49 -5.73 -21.45 -11.48
C ALA A 49 -7.15 -21.17 -10.97
N THR A 50 -7.63 -19.96 -11.22
CA THR A 50 -9.00 -19.55 -10.90
C THR A 50 -9.82 -19.56 -12.18
N THR A 51 -10.99 -20.21 -12.15
CA THR A 51 -11.90 -20.31 -13.30
C THR A 51 -13.11 -19.38 -13.11
N GLY A 52 -13.74 -18.95 -14.22
CA GLY A 52 -14.91 -18.09 -14.19
C GLY A 52 -14.62 -16.60 -13.94
N LEU A 53 -15.61 -15.86 -13.41
CA LEU A 53 -15.54 -14.42 -13.19
C LEU A 53 -14.35 -13.97 -12.29
N PRO A 54 -14.01 -14.67 -11.18
CA PRO A 54 -12.83 -14.33 -10.39
C PRO A 54 -11.53 -14.45 -11.20
N GLY A 55 -11.42 -15.46 -12.05
CA GLY A 55 -10.27 -15.65 -12.94
C GLY A 55 -10.10 -14.51 -13.95
N PHE A 56 -11.22 -14.02 -14.52
CA PHE A 56 -11.19 -12.85 -15.39
C PHE A 56 -10.74 -11.58 -14.64
N MET A 57 -11.26 -11.33 -13.43
CA MET A 57 -10.85 -10.18 -12.62
C MET A 57 -9.37 -10.25 -12.24
N PHE A 58 -8.85 -11.44 -11.88
CA PHE A 58 -7.43 -11.66 -11.62
C PHE A 58 -6.55 -11.52 -12.87
N ALA A 59 -7.06 -11.89 -14.04
CA ALA A 59 -6.35 -11.70 -15.31
C ALA A 59 -6.25 -10.22 -15.70
N VAL A 60 -7.32 -9.44 -15.51
CA VAL A 60 -7.28 -7.98 -15.69
C VAL A 60 -6.30 -7.34 -14.72
N LEU A 61 -6.33 -7.73 -13.43
CA LEU A 61 -5.34 -7.30 -12.44
C LEU A 61 -3.91 -7.69 -12.84
N GLY A 62 -3.70 -8.94 -13.27
CA GLY A 62 -2.41 -9.44 -13.74
C GLY A 62 -1.90 -8.78 -15.01
N GLY A 63 -2.78 -8.19 -15.84
CA GLY A 63 -2.39 -7.43 -17.02
C GLY A 63 -1.69 -6.10 -16.69
N PHE A 64 -1.90 -5.54 -15.49
CA PHE A 64 -1.21 -4.35 -15.00
C PHE A 64 0.04 -4.68 -14.16
N ASP A 65 0.12 -5.89 -13.60
CA ASP A 65 1.25 -6.34 -12.78
C ASP A 65 2.35 -6.96 -13.64
N LYS A 66 3.54 -6.37 -13.65
CA LYS A 66 4.73 -7.04 -14.19
C LYS A 66 5.29 -8.05 -13.17
N PRO A 67 5.96 -9.13 -13.60
CA PRO A 67 6.48 -10.20 -12.73
C PRO A 67 7.78 -9.78 -11.99
N PHE A 68 7.86 -8.53 -11.55
CA PHE A 68 9.00 -8.00 -10.82
C PHE A 68 8.57 -7.68 -9.38
N ASN A 69 9.45 -8.04 -8.45
CA ASN A 69 9.33 -7.88 -7.01
C ASN A 69 9.16 -6.41 -6.66
N GLN A 70 8.28 -6.14 -5.71
CA GLN A 70 7.95 -4.80 -5.23
C GLN A 70 8.42 -4.59 -3.80
N ALA A 71 9.61 -5.11 -3.45
CA ALA A 71 10.24 -4.86 -2.17
C ALA A 71 10.88 -3.46 -2.15
N PRO A 72 10.49 -2.54 -1.25
CA PRO A 72 9.41 -2.57 -0.26
C PRO A 72 8.03 -2.23 -0.84
N SER A 73 6.95 -2.83 -0.29
CA SER A 73 5.60 -2.61 -0.80
C SER A 73 5.17 -1.15 -0.63
N LEU A 74 5.04 -0.43 -1.75
CA LEU A 74 4.52 0.93 -1.76
C LEU A 74 3.07 0.99 -1.24
N HIS A 75 2.25 0.00 -1.57
CA HIS A 75 0.86 -0.07 -1.10
C HIS A 75 0.79 -0.16 0.42
N ILE A 76 1.64 -0.99 1.04
CA ILE A 76 1.72 -1.10 2.49
C ILE A 76 2.33 0.18 3.09
N ALA A 77 3.39 0.75 2.50
CA ALA A 77 3.98 1.99 2.99
C ALA A 77 2.96 3.15 3.02
N LEU A 78 2.24 3.35 1.91
CA LEU A 78 1.15 4.33 1.84
C LEU A 78 0.03 4.00 2.83
N LEU A 79 -0.30 2.72 3.03
CA LEU A 79 -1.35 2.31 3.95
C LEU A 79 -0.97 2.72 5.37
N VAL A 80 0.27 2.48 5.79
CA VAL A 80 0.77 2.85 7.12
C VAL A 80 0.78 4.36 7.30
N ILE A 81 1.25 5.13 6.31
CA ILE A 81 1.26 6.61 6.38
C ILE A 81 -0.17 7.15 6.51
N ILE A 82 -1.10 6.67 5.68
CA ILE A 82 -2.51 7.09 5.72
C ILE A 82 -3.16 6.64 7.04
N TRP A 83 -2.86 5.43 7.51
CA TRP A 83 -3.37 4.91 8.77
C TRP A 83 -2.97 5.82 9.93
N ASP A 84 -1.67 6.16 10.04
CA ASP A 84 -1.17 7.10 11.04
C ASP A 84 -1.78 8.51 10.90
N HIS A 85 -1.97 8.98 9.67
CA HIS A 85 -2.57 10.30 9.45
C HIS A 85 -4.03 10.37 9.95
N TRP A 86 -4.83 9.34 9.70
CA TRP A 86 -6.26 9.33 10.08
C TRP A 86 -6.49 8.89 11.52
N ARG A 87 -5.64 8.02 12.11
CA ARG A 87 -5.80 7.58 13.51
C ARG A 87 -5.74 8.76 14.49
N GLN A 88 -4.96 9.79 14.18
CA GLN A 88 -4.83 10.98 15.02
C GLN A 88 -6.05 11.89 14.96
N ARG A 89 -6.94 11.69 13.98
CA ARG A 89 -8.12 12.53 13.71
C ARG A 89 -9.46 11.84 13.99
N LEU A 90 -9.43 10.53 14.24
CA LEU A 90 -10.61 9.72 14.54
C LEU A 90 -10.59 9.32 16.01
N SER A 91 -11.76 9.29 16.64
CA SER A 91 -11.93 8.88 18.03
C SER A 91 -13.12 7.94 18.21
N GLY A 92 -13.11 7.18 19.29
CA GLY A 92 -14.21 6.28 19.66
C GLY A 92 -14.45 5.16 18.63
N PRO A 93 -15.72 4.78 18.36
CA PRO A 93 -16.05 3.66 17.47
C PRO A 93 -15.50 3.80 16.04
N LEU A 94 -15.36 5.03 15.55
CA LEU A 94 -14.81 5.32 14.22
C LEU A 94 -13.33 4.94 14.12
N LEU A 95 -12.57 5.05 15.21
CA LEU A 95 -11.17 4.65 15.24
C LEU A 95 -11.05 3.12 15.12
N THR A 96 -11.88 2.37 15.83
CA THR A 96 -11.94 0.90 15.71
C THR A 96 -12.30 0.47 14.29
N LEU A 97 -13.34 1.08 13.70
CA LEU A 97 -13.72 0.80 12.32
C LEU A 97 -12.58 1.09 11.34
N TRP A 98 -11.85 2.18 11.57
CA TRP A 98 -10.69 2.54 10.76
C TRP A 98 -9.56 1.51 10.86
N HIS A 99 -9.21 1.05 12.06
CA HIS A 99 -8.22 -0.02 12.24
C HIS A 99 -8.62 -1.31 11.51
N VAL A 100 -9.89 -1.71 11.64
CA VAL A 100 -10.43 -2.90 10.95
C VAL A 100 -10.34 -2.72 9.44
N TRP A 101 -10.71 -1.55 8.92
CA TRP A 101 -10.64 -1.25 7.50
C TRP A 101 -9.20 -1.26 6.96
N CYS A 102 -8.24 -0.67 7.68
CA CYS A 102 -6.83 -0.73 7.33
C CYS A 102 -6.31 -2.17 7.33
N PHE A 103 -6.71 -2.99 8.31
CA PHE A 103 -6.35 -4.39 8.37
C PHE A 103 -6.92 -5.18 7.17
N LEU A 104 -8.16 -4.91 6.75
CA LEU A 104 -8.76 -5.52 5.56
C LEU A 104 -8.01 -5.14 4.28
N ILE A 105 -7.54 -3.90 4.15
CA ILE A 105 -6.70 -3.49 3.01
C ILE A 105 -5.37 -4.25 3.03
N GLY A 106 -4.72 -4.36 4.18
CA GLY A 106 -3.48 -5.14 4.33
C GLY A 106 -3.68 -6.62 4.02
N ALA A 107 -4.77 -7.21 4.51
CA ALA A 107 -5.15 -8.58 4.20
C ALA A 107 -5.42 -8.78 2.70
N SER A 108 -6.02 -7.79 2.03
CA SER A 108 -6.21 -7.84 0.58
C SER A 108 -4.89 -7.88 -0.19
N VAL A 109 -3.82 -7.24 0.28
CA VAL A 109 -2.49 -7.29 -0.35
C VAL A 109 -1.86 -8.69 -0.22
N LEU A 110 -2.11 -9.36 0.92
CA LEU A 110 -1.67 -10.74 1.14
C LEU A 110 -2.42 -11.73 0.25
N THR A 111 -3.72 -11.55 0.06
CA THR A 111 -4.57 -12.50 -0.67
C THR A 111 -4.50 -12.33 -2.19
N THR A 112 -3.97 -11.23 -2.71
CA THR A 112 -3.75 -11.05 -4.16
C THR A 112 -2.49 -11.73 -4.69
N TRP A 113 -1.66 -12.34 -3.82
CA TRP A 113 -0.40 -13.00 -4.20
C TRP A 113 0.54 -12.12 -5.03
N GLN A 114 0.41 -10.79 -4.91
CA GLN A 114 1.18 -9.81 -5.67
C GLN A 114 2.52 -9.48 -5.01
N HIS A 115 2.70 -9.81 -3.72
CA HIS A 115 3.86 -9.46 -2.94
C HIS A 115 4.41 -10.69 -2.22
N HIS A 116 5.73 -10.76 -2.10
CA HIS A 116 6.36 -11.66 -1.17
C HIS A 116 6.07 -11.21 0.27
N PHE A 117 6.00 -12.17 1.19
CA PHE A 117 5.78 -11.88 2.62
C PHE A 117 6.78 -10.85 3.16
N ILE A 118 8.00 -10.80 2.62
CA ILE A 118 9.05 -9.85 3.01
C ILE A 118 8.77 -8.40 2.59
N ASP A 119 7.92 -8.18 1.59
CA ASP A 119 7.61 -6.85 1.06
C ASP A 119 6.67 -6.07 2.01
N ILE A 120 5.95 -6.79 2.88
CA ILE A 120 4.98 -6.26 3.82
C ILE A 120 5.65 -5.64 5.06
N PRO A 121 6.54 -6.34 5.81
CA PRO A 121 7.24 -5.71 6.92
C PRO A 121 8.18 -4.60 6.44
N THR A 122 8.82 -4.76 5.28
CA THR A 122 9.67 -3.70 4.71
C THR A 122 8.86 -2.47 4.26
N GLY A 123 7.70 -2.68 3.63
CA GLY A 123 6.75 -1.60 3.32
C GLY A 123 6.20 -0.92 4.58
N ALA A 124 5.86 -1.68 5.62
CA ALA A 124 5.37 -1.13 6.88
C ALA A 124 6.45 -0.30 7.58
N LEU A 125 7.69 -0.80 7.64
CA LEU A 125 8.84 -0.05 8.16
C LEU A 125 9.04 1.27 7.40
N LEU A 126 8.99 1.22 6.07
CA LEU A 126 9.12 2.43 5.24
C LEU A 126 7.99 3.44 5.51
N GLY A 127 6.77 2.97 5.77
CA GLY A 127 5.65 3.84 6.10
C GLY A 127 5.69 4.42 7.52
N VAL A 128 6.45 3.82 8.45
CA VAL A 128 6.64 4.34 9.82
C VAL A 128 7.68 5.46 9.85
N PHE A 129 8.73 5.38 9.01
CA PHE A 129 9.73 6.44 8.84
C PHE A 129 9.14 7.71 8.20
#